data_AF-R6U7Q7-F1
#
_entry.id   AF-R6U7Q7-F1
#
_cell.length_a   1.000
_cell.length_b   1.000
_cell.length_c   1.000
_cell.angle_alpha   90.00
_cell.angle_beta   90.00
_cell.angle_gamma   90.00
#
_symmetry.space_group_name_H-M   'P 1'
#
loop_
_entity.id
_entity.type
_entity.pdbx_description
1 polymer ?
#
loop_
_entity_poly.entity_id
_entity_poly.type
_entity_poly.pdbx_seq_one_letter_code
_entity_poly.pdbx_strand_id
1 'polypeptide(L)'
;MYFSKYHSGLCFIDRGMGNLEISGKGSISASDTETWNQYESWKEQCTVLTVYDGITAICVGVLEQFPNMVKLRLPKSVTRIDMTDELNTLFHKNDVLVHAAYGSYGDTVAQNNGLRFLPENIELAWCRDEEHDESTKLVLRFYEDGSMDLLYDIFTSGISAGSNGGASLDRPMPEEYYPGCTLEEFADMFSARYHEQIINNSELKIFLRREAERKNKDK
;
A
#
# COMPACT_ATOMS: atom_id res chain seq x y z
N MET A 1 -22.21 -3.58 8.63
CA MET A 1 -21.26 -2.80 9.43
C MET A 1 -21.38 -3.25 10.88
N TYR A 2 -20.29 -3.71 11.48
CA TYR A 2 -20.23 -3.99 12.92
C TYR A 2 -19.18 -3.09 13.54
N PHE A 3 -19.45 -2.59 14.73
CA PHE A 3 -18.48 -1.82 15.50
C PHE A 3 -17.86 -2.70 16.58
N SER A 4 -16.61 -2.39 16.93
CA SER A 4 -16.00 -2.88 18.16
C SER A 4 -16.95 -2.65 19.33
N LYS A 5 -17.16 -3.70 20.13
CA LYS A 5 -17.95 -3.65 21.35
C LYS A 5 -17.39 -2.65 22.37
N TYR A 6 -16.07 -2.46 22.42
CA TYR A 6 -15.40 -1.64 23.43
C TYR A 6 -14.97 -0.26 22.89
N HIS A 7 -14.82 -0.11 21.58
CA HIS A 7 -14.37 1.14 20.95
C HIS A 7 -15.18 1.42 19.68
N SER A 8 -16.38 1.99 19.84
CA SER A 8 -17.37 2.19 18.75
C SER A 8 -16.89 3.00 17.53
N GLY A 9 -15.70 3.62 17.57
CA GLY A 9 -15.10 4.33 16.43
C GLY A 9 -13.85 3.67 15.83
N LEU A 10 -13.48 2.45 16.23
CA LEU A 10 -12.15 1.87 15.94
C LEU A 10 -12.13 0.76 14.86
N CYS A 11 -13.26 0.10 14.61
CA CYS A 11 -13.31 -1.03 13.67
C CYS A 11 -14.67 -1.07 12.98
N PHE A 12 -14.68 -1.26 11.67
CA PHE A 12 -15.91 -1.50 10.92
C PHE A 12 -15.73 -2.59 9.86
N ILE A 13 -16.66 -3.55 9.83
CA ILE A 13 -16.64 -4.63 8.84
C ILE A 13 -17.57 -4.26 7.69
N ASP A 14 -17.05 -4.22 6.47
CA ASP A 14 -17.88 -4.24 5.27
C ASP A 14 -18.21 -5.69 4.89
N ARG A 15 -19.49 -6.05 5.01
CA ARG A 15 -19.98 -7.40 4.71
C ARG A 15 -20.05 -7.66 3.20
N GLY A 16 -19.87 -6.65 2.34
CA GLY A 16 -20.09 -6.77 0.90
C GLY A 16 -19.09 -7.66 0.16
N MET A 17 -17.87 -7.88 0.68
CA MET A 17 -16.78 -8.50 -0.11
C MET A 17 -15.71 -9.23 0.72
N GLY A 18 -15.98 -9.61 1.98
CA GLY A 18 -14.97 -10.26 2.83
C GLY A 18 -13.82 -9.33 3.25
N ASN A 19 -14.06 -8.01 3.20
CA ASN A 19 -13.10 -6.97 3.57
C ASN A 19 -13.35 -6.51 5.01
N LEU A 20 -12.30 -6.56 5.83
CA LEU A 20 -12.28 -5.91 7.14
C LEU A 20 -11.56 -4.57 7.04
N GLU A 21 -12.20 -3.51 7.54
CA GLU A 21 -11.65 -2.17 7.58
C GLU A 21 -11.45 -1.71 9.02
N ILE A 22 -10.21 -1.39 9.37
CA ILE A 22 -9.83 -1.00 10.73
C ILE A 22 -9.35 0.44 10.69
N SER A 23 -10.13 1.34 11.26
CA SER A 23 -9.84 2.78 11.29
C SER A 23 -9.88 3.27 12.73
N GLY A 24 -8.86 3.98 13.20
CA GLY A 24 -8.85 4.47 14.57
C GLY A 24 -7.58 5.25 14.88
N LYS A 25 -7.25 5.34 16.17
CA LYS A 25 -6.01 5.98 16.63
C LYS A 25 -5.31 5.11 17.67
N GLY A 26 -3.98 5.01 17.59
CA GLY A 26 -3.17 4.30 18.56
C GLY A 26 -3.13 2.79 18.32
N SER A 27 -3.10 2.01 19.39
CA SER A 27 -2.97 0.55 19.30
C SER A 27 -4.33 -0.16 19.25
N ILE A 28 -4.41 -1.26 18.50
CA ILE A 28 -5.59 -2.13 18.47
C ILE A 28 -5.30 -3.45 19.17
N SER A 29 -6.29 -3.99 19.86
CA SER A 29 -6.22 -5.21 20.67
C SER A 29 -7.27 -6.23 20.24
N ALA A 30 -7.11 -7.49 20.64
CA ALA A 30 -8.00 -8.56 20.22
C ALA A 30 -9.48 -8.28 20.56
N SER A 31 -9.75 -7.65 21.72
CA SER A 31 -11.10 -7.26 22.15
C SER A 31 -11.74 -6.23 21.23
N ASP A 32 -10.97 -5.45 20.47
CA ASP A 32 -11.49 -4.49 19.50
C ASP A 32 -12.16 -5.14 18.30
N THR A 33 -11.95 -6.44 18.13
CA THR A 33 -12.63 -7.24 17.11
C THR A 33 -13.83 -8.02 17.70
N GLU A 34 -14.18 -7.81 18.96
CA GLU A 34 -15.42 -8.36 19.51
C GLU A 34 -16.61 -7.54 19.03
N THR A 35 -17.66 -8.22 18.56
CA THR A 35 -18.92 -7.59 18.19
C THR A 35 -20.04 -8.08 19.11
N TRP A 36 -21.17 -7.38 19.09
CA TRP A 36 -22.37 -7.78 19.83
C TRP A 36 -23.02 -9.07 19.31
N ASN A 37 -22.64 -9.55 18.12
CA ASN A 37 -23.15 -10.80 17.56
C ASN A 37 -22.09 -11.90 17.62
N GLN A 38 -22.15 -12.72 18.66
CA GLN A 38 -21.19 -13.81 18.92
C GLN A 38 -21.44 -15.07 18.08
N TYR A 39 -22.57 -15.14 17.35
CA TYR A 39 -23.00 -16.34 16.61
C TYR A 39 -22.65 -16.31 15.12
N GLU A 40 -22.14 -15.19 14.60
CA GLU A 40 -21.71 -15.09 13.20
C GLU A 40 -20.21 -15.39 13.09
N SER A 41 -19.84 -16.40 12.29
CA SER A 41 -18.44 -16.73 11.94
C SER A 41 -17.81 -15.73 10.97
N TRP A 42 -18.17 -14.44 11.08
CA TRP A 42 -17.77 -13.40 10.13
C TRP A 42 -16.25 -13.28 10.00
N LYS A 43 -15.51 -13.61 11.06
CA LYS A 43 -14.05 -13.66 11.08
C LYS A 43 -13.46 -14.65 10.06
N GLU A 44 -14.14 -15.78 9.85
CA GLU A 44 -13.76 -16.78 8.85
C GLU A 44 -14.07 -16.30 7.42
N GLN A 45 -14.94 -15.30 7.26
CA GLN A 45 -15.29 -14.75 5.95
C GLN A 45 -14.37 -13.61 5.53
N CYS A 46 -13.56 -13.07 6.44
CA CYS A 46 -12.63 -11.99 6.16
C CYS A 46 -11.35 -12.54 5.51
N THR A 47 -11.14 -12.18 4.25
CA THR A 47 -9.97 -12.59 3.46
C THR A 47 -9.01 -11.42 3.24
N VAL A 48 -9.51 -10.18 3.28
CA VAL A 48 -8.70 -8.96 3.12
C VAL A 48 -8.87 -8.08 4.33
N LEU A 49 -7.76 -7.74 4.97
CA LEU A 49 -7.72 -6.79 6.09
C LEU A 49 -7.07 -5.49 5.62
N THR A 50 -7.74 -4.38 5.84
CA THR A 50 -7.24 -3.03 5.55
C THR A 50 -7.17 -2.24 6.84
N VAL A 51 -5.97 -1.88 7.26
CA VAL A 51 -5.73 -0.96 8.37
C VAL A 51 -5.53 0.43 7.78
N TYR A 52 -6.22 1.43 8.33
CA TYR A 52 -6.11 2.82 7.91
C TYR A 52 -5.20 3.63 8.81
N ASP A 53 -4.72 4.74 8.28
CA ASP A 53 -3.88 5.70 8.99
C ASP A 53 -4.45 6.10 10.36
N GLY A 54 -3.55 6.28 11.31
CA GLY A 54 -3.85 6.59 12.70
C GLY A 54 -3.64 5.43 13.65
N ILE A 55 -3.77 4.19 13.17
CA ILE A 55 -3.37 3.00 13.92
C ILE A 55 -1.83 2.91 13.93
N THR A 56 -1.25 2.74 15.12
CA THR A 56 0.20 2.70 15.32
C THR A 56 0.72 1.32 15.72
N ALA A 57 -0.12 0.48 16.32
CA ALA A 57 0.26 -0.89 16.67
C ALA A 57 -0.89 -1.88 16.57
N ILE A 58 -0.56 -3.11 16.18
CA ILE A 58 -1.47 -4.26 16.16
C ILE A 58 -0.99 -5.24 17.23
N CYS A 59 -1.73 -5.33 18.32
CA CYS A 59 -1.36 -6.18 19.45
C CYS A 59 -1.65 -7.67 19.19
N VAL A 60 -1.08 -8.52 20.03
CA VAL A 60 -1.25 -9.98 20.00
C VAL A 60 -2.72 -10.39 19.89
N GLY A 61 -2.99 -11.40 19.06
CA GLY A 61 -4.30 -12.02 18.93
C GLY A 61 -5.25 -11.26 18.01
N VAL A 62 -4.90 -10.09 17.47
CA VAL A 62 -5.78 -9.37 16.54
C VAL A 62 -5.85 -10.09 15.20
N LEU A 63 -4.71 -10.39 14.60
CA LEU A 63 -4.65 -10.94 13.23
C LEU A 63 -4.94 -12.44 13.19
N GLU A 64 -4.62 -13.16 14.27
CA GLU A 64 -4.88 -14.59 14.45
C GLU A 64 -6.37 -14.92 14.44
N GLN A 65 -7.22 -13.93 14.75
CA GLN A 65 -8.67 -14.07 14.69
C GLN A 65 -9.21 -14.20 13.27
N PHE A 66 -8.41 -14.02 12.22
CA PHE A 66 -8.82 -14.04 10.81
C PHE A 66 -8.16 -15.20 10.06
N PRO A 67 -8.63 -16.45 10.26
CA PRO A 67 -7.94 -17.65 9.81
C PRO A 67 -7.84 -17.82 8.28
N ASN A 68 -8.67 -17.10 7.52
CA ASN A 68 -8.71 -17.16 6.06
C ASN A 68 -8.15 -15.88 5.40
N MET A 69 -7.45 -15.02 6.15
CA MET A 69 -6.81 -13.84 5.60
C MET A 69 -5.75 -14.24 4.57
N VAL A 70 -5.82 -13.62 3.39
CA VAL A 70 -4.86 -13.76 2.28
C VAL A 70 -4.20 -12.44 1.92
N LYS A 71 -4.75 -11.30 2.37
CA LYS A 71 -4.19 -9.97 2.11
C LYS A 71 -4.29 -9.06 3.33
N LEU A 72 -3.18 -8.42 3.66
CA LEU A 72 -3.08 -7.46 4.75
C LEU A 72 -2.54 -6.12 4.21
N ARG A 73 -3.36 -5.07 4.23
CA ARG A 73 -2.97 -3.71 3.86
C ARG A 73 -2.60 -2.92 5.11
N LEU A 74 -1.38 -2.39 5.15
CA LEU A 74 -0.84 -1.67 6.31
C LEU A 74 -0.44 -0.24 5.93
N PRO A 75 -0.89 0.76 6.69
CA PRO A 75 -0.52 2.15 6.46
C PRO A 75 0.86 2.43 7.07
N LYS A 76 1.48 3.54 6.65
CA LYS A 76 2.77 4.00 7.19
C LYS A 76 2.72 4.31 8.68
N SER A 77 1.54 4.62 9.24
CA SER A 77 1.39 4.93 10.66
C SER A 77 1.63 3.71 11.57
N VAL A 78 1.47 2.48 11.06
CA VAL A 78 1.75 1.26 11.84
C VAL A 78 3.26 1.12 12.00
N THR A 79 3.72 1.05 13.24
CA THR A 79 5.13 0.90 13.61
C THR A 79 5.41 -0.36 14.43
N ARG A 80 4.36 -1.12 14.78
CA ARG A 80 4.49 -2.39 15.51
C ARG A 80 3.36 -3.36 15.17
N ILE A 81 3.73 -4.63 14.98
CA ILE A 81 2.82 -5.77 14.99
C ILE A 81 3.44 -6.77 15.95
N ASP A 82 2.69 -7.19 16.97
CA ASP A 82 3.17 -8.17 17.93
C ASP A 82 3.13 -9.56 17.28
N MET A 83 4.21 -9.92 16.59
CA MET A 83 4.33 -11.19 15.87
C MET A 83 4.39 -12.38 16.84
N THR A 84 3.57 -13.40 16.58
CA THR A 84 3.55 -14.68 17.29
C THR A 84 3.87 -15.83 16.33
N ASP A 85 4.27 -17.00 16.86
CA ASP A 85 4.48 -18.21 16.04
C ASP A 85 3.18 -18.65 15.33
N GLU A 86 2.03 -18.47 16.00
CA GLU A 86 0.70 -18.73 15.43
C GLU A 86 0.41 -17.82 14.24
N LEU A 87 0.64 -16.51 14.41
CA LEU A 87 0.45 -15.53 13.34
C LEU A 87 1.37 -15.81 12.16
N ASN A 88 2.64 -16.10 12.43
CA ASN A 88 3.60 -16.41 11.37
C ASN A 88 3.21 -17.69 10.61
N THR A 89 2.74 -18.71 11.33
CA THR A 89 2.21 -19.94 10.72
C THR A 89 0.99 -19.66 9.85
N LEU A 90 0.07 -18.80 10.31
CA LEU A 90 -1.10 -18.38 9.54
C LEU A 90 -0.70 -17.65 8.25
N PHE A 91 0.25 -16.71 8.35
CA PHE A 91 0.74 -15.97 7.18
C PHE A 91 1.31 -16.89 6.10
N HIS A 92 2.14 -17.86 6.48
CA HIS A 92 2.70 -18.81 5.53
C HIS A 92 1.68 -19.81 4.99
N LYS A 93 0.78 -20.32 5.86
CA LYS A 93 -0.27 -21.26 5.45
C LYS A 93 -1.17 -20.67 4.37
N ASN A 94 -1.49 -19.39 4.47
CA ASN A 94 -2.43 -18.71 3.58
C ASN A 94 -1.74 -17.94 2.43
N ASP A 95 -0.41 -18.00 2.33
CA ASP A 95 0.38 -17.21 1.37
C ASP A 95 0.02 -15.70 1.41
N VAL A 96 0.00 -15.13 2.61
CA VAL A 96 -0.49 -13.76 2.82
C VAL A 96 0.34 -12.75 2.03
N LEU A 97 -0.36 -11.94 1.23
CA LEU A 97 0.18 -10.77 0.57
C LEU A 97 0.11 -9.55 1.49
N VAL A 98 1.28 -9.04 1.88
CA VAL A 98 1.38 -7.75 2.57
C VAL A 98 1.40 -6.62 1.55
N HIS A 99 0.45 -5.69 1.66
CA HIS A 99 0.38 -4.49 0.84
C HIS A 99 0.71 -3.26 1.69
N ALA A 100 1.87 -2.65 1.47
CA ALA A 100 2.32 -1.48 2.24
C ALA A 100 3.37 -0.68 1.47
N ALA A 101 3.62 0.57 1.86
CA ALA A 101 4.67 1.38 1.26
C ALA A 101 6.08 0.83 1.48
N TYR A 102 6.99 1.10 0.55
CA TYR A 102 8.42 0.81 0.74
C TYR A 102 8.98 1.57 1.95
N GLY A 103 9.83 0.91 2.73
CA GLY A 103 10.43 1.47 3.94
C GLY A 103 9.49 1.57 5.14
N SER A 104 8.22 1.15 5.01
CA SER A 104 7.27 1.09 6.12
C SER A 104 7.55 -0.10 7.05
N TYR A 105 6.83 -0.15 8.18
CA TYR A 105 6.86 -1.33 9.04
C TYR A 105 6.22 -2.55 8.36
N GLY A 106 5.17 -2.36 7.55
CA GLY A 106 4.54 -3.47 6.80
C GLY A 106 5.53 -4.13 5.84
N ASP A 107 6.35 -3.32 5.19
CA ASP A 107 7.48 -3.80 4.39
C ASP A 107 8.48 -4.61 5.24
N THR A 108 8.89 -4.07 6.40
CA THR A 108 9.78 -4.80 7.34
C THR A 108 9.20 -6.15 7.78
N VAL A 109 7.90 -6.21 8.05
CA VAL A 109 7.19 -7.45 8.42
C VAL A 109 7.24 -8.45 7.27
N ALA A 110 6.97 -8.01 6.04
CA ALA A 110 7.04 -8.89 4.89
C ALA A 110 8.45 -9.45 4.68
N GLN A 111 9.48 -8.61 4.80
CA GLN A 111 10.88 -9.02 4.66
C GLN A 111 11.33 -10.01 5.74
N ASN A 112 11.10 -9.68 7.00
CA ASN A 112 11.60 -10.49 8.13
C ASN A 112 10.94 -11.87 8.22
N ASN A 113 9.73 -12.00 7.69
CA ASN A 113 8.95 -13.24 7.72
C ASN A 113 8.86 -13.91 6.34
N GLY A 114 9.59 -13.44 5.33
CA GLY A 114 9.60 -14.06 3.99
C GLY A 114 8.22 -14.12 3.33
N LEU A 115 7.41 -13.09 3.49
CA LEU A 115 6.04 -13.01 2.93
C LEU A 115 6.04 -12.36 1.55
N ARG A 116 4.98 -12.60 0.79
CA ARG A 116 4.72 -11.86 -0.45
C ARG A 116 4.46 -10.39 -0.13
N PHE A 117 4.99 -9.53 -0.98
CA PHE A 117 4.92 -8.08 -0.79
C PHE A 117 4.45 -7.40 -2.08
N LEU A 118 3.37 -6.63 -1.96
CA LEU A 118 2.93 -5.67 -2.96
C LEU A 118 3.23 -4.27 -2.41
N PRO A 119 4.12 -3.49 -3.02
CA PRO A 119 4.31 -2.10 -2.60
C PRO A 119 3.07 -1.24 -2.92
N GLU A 120 2.83 -0.21 -2.11
CA GLU A 120 1.97 0.89 -2.52
C GLU A 120 2.56 1.63 -3.72
N ASN A 121 1.69 2.22 -4.52
CA ASN A 121 2.11 3.08 -5.63
C ASN A 121 2.97 4.24 -5.12
N ILE A 122 4.06 4.53 -5.83
CA ILE A 122 4.98 5.60 -5.46
C ILE A 122 4.61 6.84 -6.27
N GLU A 123 4.23 7.91 -5.59
CA GLU A 123 4.15 9.23 -6.20
C GLU A 123 5.57 9.71 -6.52
N LEU A 124 5.89 9.81 -7.81
CA LEU A 124 7.22 10.18 -8.29
C LEU A 124 7.41 11.69 -8.28
N ALA A 125 6.41 12.43 -8.77
CA ALA A 125 6.46 13.88 -8.86
C ALA A 125 5.07 14.50 -9.05
N TRP A 126 4.93 15.76 -8.66
CA TRP A 126 3.80 16.61 -8.99
C TRP A 126 4.29 17.93 -9.59
N CYS A 127 3.72 18.35 -10.70
CA CYS A 127 4.10 19.59 -11.38
C CYS A 127 2.86 20.38 -11.77
N ARG A 128 2.92 21.70 -11.62
CA ARG A 128 1.92 22.63 -12.15
C ARG A 128 2.50 23.40 -13.32
N ASP A 129 1.82 23.35 -14.44
CA ASP A 129 2.01 24.21 -15.58
C ASP A 129 1.08 25.42 -15.42
N GLU A 130 1.67 26.56 -15.06
CA GLU A 130 0.92 27.80 -14.86
C GLU A 130 0.41 28.40 -16.17
N GLU A 131 1.08 28.15 -17.30
CA GLU A 131 0.67 28.68 -18.60
C GLU A 131 -0.64 28.05 -19.07
N HIS A 132 -0.83 26.77 -18.77
CA HIS A 132 -1.98 25.98 -19.17
C HIS A 132 -3.00 25.73 -18.04
N ASP A 133 -2.71 26.24 -16.84
CA ASP A 133 -3.43 25.94 -15.58
C ASP A 133 -3.71 24.44 -15.41
N GLU A 134 -2.68 23.66 -15.71
CA GLU A 134 -2.68 22.21 -15.69
C GLU A 134 -1.77 21.73 -14.55
N SER A 135 -2.17 20.68 -13.84
CA SER A 135 -1.30 19.99 -12.88
C SER A 135 -1.17 18.54 -13.28
N THR A 136 0.03 17.99 -13.24
CA THR A 136 0.28 16.57 -13.52
C THR A 136 0.88 15.90 -12.31
N LYS A 137 0.26 14.82 -11.85
CA LYS A 137 0.82 13.88 -10.88
C LYS A 137 1.36 12.66 -11.62
N LEU A 138 2.63 12.34 -11.40
CA LEU A 138 3.29 11.16 -11.93
C LEU A 138 3.38 10.10 -10.83
N VAL A 139 2.89 8.89 -11.11
CA VAL A 139 2.85 7.79 -10.15
C VAL A 139 3.41 6.52 -10.79
N LEU A 140 4.35 5.86 -10.12
CA LEU A 140 4.77 4.49 -10.44
C LEU A 140 3.79 3.52 -9.76
N ARG A 141 3.09 2.71 -10.55
CA ARG A 141 2.13 1.74 -10.05
C ARG A 141 2.69 0.33 -10.07
N PHE A 142 2.24 -0.46 -9.11
CA PHE A 142 2.63 -1.86 -8.96
C PHE A 142 1.40 -2.75 -8.98
N TYR A 143 1.53 -3.90 -9.63
CA TYR A 143 0.46 -4.89 -9.75
C TYR A 143 0.84 -6.20 -9.06
N GLU A 144 -0.18 -6.99 -8.71
CA GLU A 144 0.00 -8.26 -7.98
C GLU A 144 0.78 -9.32 -8.75
N ASP A 145 0.81 -9.23 -10.08
CA ASP A 145 1.61 -10.08 -10.96
C ASP A 145 3.09 -9.66 -11.05
N GLY A 146 3.45 -8.57 -10.37
CA GLY A 146 4.81 -8.00 -10.38
C GLY A 146 5.07 -7.04 -11.53
N SER A 147 4.11 -6.81 -12.42
CA SER A 147 4.23 -5.79 -13.46
C SER A 147 4.13 -4.38 -12.88
N MET A 148 4.64 -3.40 -13.64
CA MET A 148 4.66 -1.98 -13.28
C MET A 148 4.35 -1.13 -14.50
N ASP A 149 3.78 0.04 -14.24
CA ASP A 149 3.56 1.08 -15.25
C ASP A 149 3.57 2.47 -14.61
N LEU A 150 3.39 3.50 -15.44
CA LEU A 150 3.36 4.89 -15.04
C LEU A 150 1.95 5.47 -15.27
N LEU A 151 1.40 6.08 -14.24
CA LEU A 151 0.18 6.88 -14.33
C LEU A 151 0.55 8.37 -14.36
N TYR A 152 0.06 9.06 -15.38
CA TYR A 152 0.06 10.52 -15.47
C TYR A 152 -1.36 11.01 -15.22
N ASP A 153 -1.61 11.53 -14.03
CA ASP A 153 -2.90 12.10 -13.67
C ASP A 153 -2.88 13.61 -13.86
N ILE A 154 -3.58 14.07 -14.88
CA ILE A 154 -3.60 15.45 -15.33
C ILE A 154 -4.88 16.11 -14.81
N PHE A 155 -4.75 17.26 -14.18
CA PHE A 155 -5.85 18.06 -13.63
C PHE A 155 -5.84 19.43 -14.32
N THR A 156 -6.96 19.85 -14.88
CA THR A 156 -7.09 21.19 -15.49
C THR A 156 -8.26 21.93 -14.85
N SER A 157 -8.09 23.23 -14.62
CA SER A 157 -9.19 24.09 -14.18
C SER A 157 -10.21 24.22 -15.30
N GLY A 158 -11.37 23.56 -15.19
CA GLY A 158 -12.45 23.71 -16.17
C GLY A 158 -13.01 25.14 -16.17
N ILE A 159 -12.94 25.84 -17.30
CA ILE A 159 -13.46 27.23 -17.44
C ILE A 159 -14.83 27.29 -18.15
N SER A 160 -15.45 26.14 -18.47
CA SER A 160 -16.68 26.06 -19.26
C SER A 160 -17.48 24.78 -19.00
N ALA A 161 -18.81 24.83 -19.17
CA ALA A 161 -19.77 23.73 -19.00
C ALA A 161 -19.57 22.52 -19.93
N GLY A 162 -18.57 22.56 -20.82
CA GLY A 162 -18.16 21.44 -21.68
C GLY A 162 -16.72 20.95 -21.48
N SER A 163 -16.00 21.41 -20.45
CA SER A 163 -14.64 20.95 -20.18
C SER A 163 -14.65 19.64 -19.39
N ASN A 164 -14.21 18.55 -20.02
CA ASN A 164 -13.90 17.30 -19.32
C ASN A 164 -12.59 17.51 -18.56
N GLY A 165 -12.67 18.08 -17.35
CA GLY A 165 -11.51 18.40 -16.52
C GLY A 165 -10.55 17.22 -16.42
N GLY A 166 -9.28 17.47 -16.73
CA GLY A 166 -8.21 16.50 -16.58
C GLY A 166 -8.26 15.26 -17.48
N ALA A 167 -7.24 14.42 -17.34
CA ALA A 167 -7.14 13.09 -17.96
C ALA A 167 -6.17 12.20 -17.16
N SER A 168 -6.47 10.92 -17.06
CA SER A 168 -5.55 9.92 -16.52
C SER A 168 -4.97 9.11 -17.68
N LEU A 169 -3.65 9.12 -17.84
CA LEU A 169 -2.94 8.42 -18.91
C LEU A 169 -2.05 7.32 -18.33
N ASP A 170 -2.37 6.08 -18.69
CA ASP A 170 -1.53 4.91 -18.41
C ASP A 170 -0.42 4.82 -19.45
N ARG A 171 0.83 4.72 -19.00
CA ARG A 171 2.01 4.52 -19.87
C ARG A 171 2.80 3.32 -19.41
N PRO A 172 3.28 2.46 -20.34
CA PRO A 172 4.23 1.41 -19.96
C PRO A 172 5.50 2.01 -19.36
N MET A 173 6.27 1.19 -18.65
CA MET A 173 7.62 1.58 -18.22
C MET A 173 8.47 2.01 -19.43
N PRO A 174 9.35 3.03 -19.30
CA PRO A 174 10.27 3.44 -20.36
C PRO A 174 11.12 2.27 -20.85
N GLU A 175 11.45 2.23 -22.14
CA GLU A 175 12.29 1.14 -22.70
C GLU A 175 13.70 1.15 -22.11
N GLU A 176 14.15 2.32 -21.66
CA GLU A 176 15.43 2.55 -20.99
C GLU A 176 15.44 2.02 -19.54
N TYR A 177 14.27 1.73 -18.96
CA TYR A 177 14.19 1.18 -17.62
C TYR A 177 14.81 -0.21 -17.56
N TYR A 178 15.68 -0.41 -16.59
CA TYR A 178 16.24 -1.72 -16.29
C TYR A 178 16.33 -1.94 -14.78
N PRO A 179 16.08 -3.18 -14.29
CA PRO A 179 16.22 -3.48 -12.87
C PRO A 179 17.62 -3.15 -12.35
N GLY A 180 17.65 -2.30 -11.32
CA GLY A 180 18.86 -1.84 -10.65
C GLY A 180 19.51 -0.57 -11.22
N CYS A 181 18.83 0.19 -12.08
CA CYS A 181 19.27 1.54 -12.44
C CYS A 181 19.36 2.45 -11.20
N THR A 182 20.22 3.47 -11.24
CA THR A 182 20.32 4.46 -10.16
C THR A 182 19.11 5.40 -10.15
N LEU A 183 18.98 6.20 -9.09
CA LEU A 183 17.95 7.24 -9.02
C LEU A 183 18.11 8.29 -10.12
N GLU A 184 19.36 8.67 -10.41
CA GLU A 184 19.70 9.63 -11.45
C GLU A 184 19.37 9.07 -12.83
N GLU A 185 19.78 7.84 -13.13
CA GLU A 185 19.42 7.17 -14.39
C GLU A 185 17.90 7.04 -14.54
N PHE A 186 17.18 6.71 -13.47
CA PHE A 186 15.72 6.67 -13.48
C PHE A 186 15.13 8.05 -13.73
N ALA A 187 15.65 9.10 -13.08
CA ALA A 187 15.16 10.48 -13.25
C ALA A 187 15.40 11.01 -14.67
N ASP A 188 16.51 10.63 -15.30
CA ASP A 188 16.86 11.02 -16.68
C ASP A 188 15.90 10.44 -17.74
N MET A 189 15.09 9.42 -17.40
CA MET A 189 14.04 8.89 -18.27
C MET A 189 12.82 9.83 -18.37
N PHE A 190 12.76 10.86 -17.52
CA PHE A 190 11.63 11.79 -17.42
C PHE A 190 12.02 13.21 -17.81
N SER A 191 11.01 14.05 -18.04
CA SER A 191 11.23 15.48 -18.26
C SER A 191 11.97 16.11 -17.07
N ALA A 192 12.91 17.01 -17.36
CA ALA A 192 13.71 17.73 -16.36
C ALA A 192 12.88 18.39 -15.25
N ARG A 193 11.61 18.74 -15.53
CA ARG A 193 10.69 19.31 -14.53
C ARG A 193 10.37 18.38 -13.35
N TYR A 194 10.54 17.06 -13.52
CA TYR A 194 10.31 16.07 -12.47
C TYR A 194 11.59 15.65 -11.75
N HIS A 195 12.75 15.98 -12.31
CA HIS A 195 14.03 15.41 -11.93
C HIS A 195 14.33 15.58 -10.43
N GLU A 196 14.22 16.79 -9.90
CA GLU A 196 14.50 17.07 -8.47
C GLU A 196 13.60 16.28 -7.51
N GLN A 197 12.33 16.09 -7.86
CA GLN A 197 11.39 15.33 -7.03
C GLN A 197 11.72 13.84 -7.04
N ILE A 198 12.04 13.32 -8.23
CA ILE A 198 12.40 11.91 -8.42
C ILE A 198 13.68 11.56 -7.65
N ILE A 199 14.76 12.36 -7.78
CA ILE A 199 16.04 12.07 -7.09
C ILE A 199 15.92 12.14 -5.56
N ASN A 200 14.96 12.91 -5.04
CA ASN A 200 14.72 13.07 -3.61
C ASN A 200 13.68 12.07 -3.06
N ASN A 201 13.13 11.19 -3.90
CA ASN A 201 12.11 10.23 -3.51
C ASN A 201 12.70 9.05 -2.73
N SER A 202 12.43 9.00 -1.42
CA SER A 202 12.96 7.97 -0.52
C SER A 202 12.38 6.58 -0.78
N GLU A 203 11.12 6.48 -1.17
CA GLU A 203 10.46 5.20 -1.48
C GLU A 203 11.01 4.60 -2.76
N LEU A 204 11.17 5.43 -3.80
CA LEU A 204 11.80 5.05 -5.06
C LEU A 204 13.24 4.59 -4.84
N LYS A 205 13.99 5.27 -3.98
CA LYS A 205 15.36 4.87 -3.61
C LYS A 205 15.42 3.45 -3.05
N ILE A 206 14.47 3.10 -2.17
CA ILE A 206 14.38 1.77 -1.56
C ILE A 206 14.00 0.73 -2.61
N PHE A 207 13.04 1.05 -3.47
CA PHE A 207 12.62 0.21 -4.59
C PHE A 207 13.80 -0.14 -5.52
N LEU A 208 14.49 0.87 -6.07
CA LEU A 208 15.59 0.66 -7.03
C LEU A 208 16.74 -0.15 -6.41
N ARG A 209 17.07 0.10 -5.13
CA ARG A 209 18.07 -0.69 -4.39
C ARG A 209 17.68 -2.17 -4.33
N ARG A 210 16.41 -2.47 -4.05
CA ARG A 210 15.93 -3.86 -3.95
C ARG A 210 15.88 -4.58 -5.29
N GLU A 211 15.52 -3.89 -6.35
CA GLU A 211 15.61 -4.44 -7.71
C GLU A 211 17.06 -4.80 -8.06
N ALA A 212 18.03 -3.98 -7.66
CA ALA A 212 19.45 -4.31 -7.82
C ALA A 212 19.87 -5.54 -6.99
N GLU A 213 19.40 -5.65 -5.75
CA GLU A 213 19.68 -6.80 -4.87
C GLU A 213 19.10 -8.12 -5.42
N ARG A 214 17.88 -8.09 -5.96
CA ARG A 214 17.23 -9.27 -6.58
C ARG A 214 18.02 -9.76 -7.79
N LYS A 215 18.36 -8.85 -8.71
CA LYS A 215 19.15 -9.16 -9.90
C LYS A 215 20.51 -9.79 -9.58
N ASN A 216 21.11 -9.46 -8.45
CA ASN A 216 22.39 -10.04 -8.03
C ASN A 216 22.25 -11.42 -7.38
N LYS A 217 21.07 -11.80 -6.88
CA LYS A 217 20.80 -13.16 -6.36
C LYS A 217 20.50 -14.17 -7.47
N ASP A 218 20.04 -13.70 -8.61
CA ASP A 218 19.72 -14.54 -9.78
C ASP A 218 20.93 -14.77 -10.72
N LYS A 219 22.13 -14.31 -10.34
CA LYS A 219 23.41 -14.52 -11.04
C LYS A 219 24.28 -15.53 -10.30
#